data_AF-S2EID9-F1
#
_entry.id   AF-S2EID9-F1
#
_cell.length_a   1.000
_cell.length_b   1.000
_cell.length_c   1.000
_cell.angle_alpha   90.00
_cell.angle_beta   90.00
_cell.angle_gamma   90.00
#
_symmetry.space_group_name_H-M   'P 1'
#
loop_
_entity.id
_entity.type
_entity.pdbx_description
1 polymer ?
#
loop_
_entity_poly.entity_id
_entity_poly.type
_entity_poly.pdbx_seq_one_letter_code
_entity_poly.pdbx_strand_id
1 'polypeptide(L)'
;MKIFLSNLEKKVEFDDKEFYLFPEPKKIADASIQEIQNCGVGYRAKFIIDAAKMVESEQIDFEYMKKSNYQDAKKVILTTPGIGNKVADCILLFSLDKLEAFPLDRWMIRILGKYYLEKFELRTKSITEKQYDILHEKIVNYFGPYAGYAQQFLFKMERENYQKKWL
;
A
#
# COMPACT_ATOMS: atom_id res chain seq x y z
N MET A 1 7.70 11.68 -4.95
CA MET A 1 6.37 12.29 -4.75
C MET A 1 6.34 13.73 -5.23
N LYS A 2 7.17 14.66 -4.72
CA LYS A 2 7.20 16.07 -5.20
C LYS A 2 7.23 16.26 -6.72
N ILE A 3 8.01 15.44 -7.45
CA ILE A 3 8.10 15.50 -8.93
C ILE A 3 6.79 15.03 -9.61
N PHE A 4 6.12 14.03 -9.03
CA PHE A 4 4.82 13.55 -9.51
C PHE A 4 3.76 14.65 -9.37
N LEU A 5 3.81 15.38 -8.26
CA LEU A 5 2.88 16.45 -7.96
C LEU A 5 3.11 17.69 -8.86
N SER A 6 4.37 18.07 -9.11
CA SER A 6 4.69 19.30 -9.84
C SER A 6 4.30 19.27 -11.33
N ASN A 7 4.26 18.09 -11.96
CA ASN A 7 4.06 17.96 -13.40
C ASN A 7 2.59 17.77 -13.80
N LEU A 8 1.72 17.41 -12.87
CA LEU A 8 0.35 16.96 -13.16
C LEU A 8 -0.73 17.71 -12.39
N GLU A 9 -0.45 18.81 -11.67
CA GLU A 9 -1.40 19.31 -10.66
C GLU A 9 -1.77 20.79 -10.76
N LYS A 10 -2.82 21.12 -10.00
CA LYS A 10 -3.25 22.47 -9.70
C LYS A 10 -2.43 22.99 -8.52
N LYS A 11 -1.88 24.19 -8.68
CA LYS A 11 -1.21 24.93 -7.60
C LYS A 11 -2.25 25.51 -6.64
N VAL A 12 -1.95 25.46 -5.35
CA VAL A 12 -2.68 26.21 -4.31
C VAL A 12 -1.69 26.95 -3.43
N GLU A 13 -2.11 28.09 -2.90
CA GLU A 13 -1.30 28.94 -2.04
C GLU A 13 -1.90 28.96 -0.63
N PHE A 14 -1.03 28.81 0.38
CA PHE A 14 -1.40 28.90 1.79
C PHE A 14 -0.22 29.48 2.57
N ASP A 15 -0.44 30.56 3.34
CA ASP A 15 0.59 31.31 4.07
C ASP A 15 1.83 31.66 3.20
N ASP A 16 1.60 32.27 2.04
CA ASP A 16 2.63 32.66 1.05
C ASP A 16 3.54 31.50 0.59
N LYS A 17 3.07 30.26 0.72
CA LYS A 17 3.75 29.05 0.27
C LYS A 17 2.94 28.33 -0.79
N GLU A 18 3.62 27.96 -1.87
CA GLU A 18 3.02 27.15 -2.93
C GLU A 18 2.98 25.67 -2.55
N PHE A 19 1.81 25.05 -2.75
CA PHE A 19 1.59 23.62 -2.64
C PHE A 19 0.97 23.08 -3.93
N TYR A 20 1.10 21.77 -4.11
CA TYR A 20 0.55 21.02 -5.23
C TYR A 20 -0.44 19.98 -4.66
N LEU A 21 -1.65 19.93 -5.21
CA LEU A 21 -2.72 19.00 -4.83
C LEU A 21 -2.70 17.73 -5.67
N PHE A 22 -2.66 16.55 -5.02
CA PHE A 22 -2.67 15.22 -5.67
C PHE A 22 -3.60 15.18 -6.91
N PRO A 23 -3.18 14.65 -8.08
CA PRO A 23 -3.95 14.82 -9.29
C PRO A 23 -5.21 13.97 -9.26
N GLU A 24 -6.28 14.47 -9.86
CA GLU A 24 -7.50 13.69 -10.10
C GLU A 24 -7.21 12.45 -10.97
N PRO A 25 -7.87 11.30 -10.73
CA PRO A 25 -7.64 10.08 -11.49
C PRO A 25 -7.72 10.28 -13.01
N LYS A 26 -8.72 11.02 -13.49
CA LYS A 26 -8.89 11.34 -14.91
C LYS A 26 -7.64 11.97 -15.55
N LYS A 27 -6.99 12.91 -14.84
CA LYS A 27 -5.79 13.57 -15.36
C LYS A 27 -4.61 12.62 -15.49
N ILE A 28 -4.49 11.65 -14.59
CA ILE A 28 -3.47 10.59 -14.69
C ILE A 28 -3.82 9.61 -15.81
N ALA A 29 -5.11 9.29 -15.98
CA ALA A 29 -5.60 8.38 -17.02
C ALA A 29 -5.38 8.91 -18.45
N ASP A 30 -5.51 10.22 -18.63
CA ASP A 30 -5.32 10.94 -19.90
C ASP A 30 -3.85 11.24 -20.22
N ALA A 31 -2.95 11.15 -19.23
CA ALA A 31 -1.53 11.44 -19.42
C ALA A 31 -0.84 10.38 -20.29
N SER A 32 0.14 10.81 -21.08
CA SER A 32 1.02 9.89 -21.80
C SER A 32 1.94 9.13 -20.85
N ILE A 33 2.37 7.94 -21.27
CA ILE A 33 3.34 7.14 -20.51
C ILE A 33 4.63 7.93 -20.21
N GLN A 34 5.07 8.78 -21.15
CA GLN A 34 6.29 9.58 -21.01
C GLN A 34 6.13 10.67 -19.93
N GLU A 35 4.98 11.35 -19.87
CA GLU A 35 4.69 12.34 -18.82
C GLU A 35 4.74 11.70 -17.42
N ILE A 36 4.14 10.52 -17.27
CA ILE A 36 4.18 9.79 -16.00
C ILE A 36 5.61 9.30 -15.70
N GLN A 37 6.35 8.79 -16.69
CA GLN A 37 7.76 8.38 -16.50
C GLN A 37 8.66 9.55 -16.07
N ASN A 38 8.45 10.74 -16.63
CA ASN A 38 9.17 11.97 -16.27
C ASN A 38 8.94 12.37 -14.80
N CYS A 39 7.94 11.79 -14.13
CA CYS A 39 7.73 11.93 -12.69
C CYS A 39 8.67 11.06 -11.82
N GLY A 40 9.57 10.28 -12.44
CA GLY A 40 10.58 9.47 -11.75
C GLY A 40 10.07 8.11 -11.25
N VAL A 41 8.93 7.63 -11.75
CA VAL A 41 8.31 6.37 -11.31
C VAL A 41 8.78 5.13 -12.09
N GLY A 42 9.52 5.35 -13.19
CA GLY A 42 10.12 4.31 -14.01
C GLY A 42 9.08 3.35 -14.61
N TYR A 43 9.35 2.04 -14.53
CA TYR A 43 8.47 1.01 -15.09
C TYR A 43 7.03 1.02 -14.52
N ARG A 44 6.83 1.64 -13.35
CA ARG A 44 5.50 1.74 -12.70
C ARG A 44 4.55 2.69 -13.40
N ALA A 45 5.05 3.51 -14.34
CA ALA A 45 4.24 4.49 -15.05
C ALA A 45 2.99 3.86 -15.67
N LYS A 46 3.13 2.67 -16.29
CA LYS A 46 2.01 1.94 -16.87
C LYS A 46 0.97 1.56 -15.82
N PHE A 47 1.40 1.00 -14.68
CA PHE A 47 0.49 0.62 -13.59
C PHE A 47 -0.24 1.80 -12.98
N ILE A 48 0.41 2.96 -12.89
CA ILE A 48 -0.23 4.19 -12.39
C ILE A 48 -1.36 4.65 -13.34
N ILE A 49 -1.10 4.63 -14.66
CA ILE A 49 -2.11 4.97 -15.67
C ILE A 49 -3.26 3.94 -15.65
N ASP A 50 -2.93 2.64 -15.61
CA ASP A 50 -3.93 1.57 -15.60
C ASP A 50 -4.83 1.67 -14.36
N ALA A 51 -4.26 1.91 -13.18
CA ALA A 51 -5.02 2.12 -11.95
C ALA A 51 -5.93 3.35 -12.03
N ALA A 52 -5.42 4.46 -12.57
CA ALA A 52 -6.22 5.68 -12.76
C ALA A 52 -7.41 5.46 -13.72
N LYS A 53 -7.20 4.71 -14.81
CA LYS A 53 -8.26 4.32 -15.76
C LYS A 53 -9.31 3.43 -15.11
N MET A 54 -8.92 2.49 -14.25
CA MET A 54 -9.87 1.64 -13.54
C MET A 54 -10.74 2.44 -12.55
N VAL A 55 -10.15 3.43 -11.88
CA VAL A 55 -10.91 4.35 -11.03
C VAL A 55 -11.86 5.22 -11.86
N GLU A 56 -11.38 5.81 -12.95
CA GLU A 56 -12.22 6.69 -13.79
C GLU A 56 -13.34 5.95 -14.54
N SER A 57 -13.14 4.67 -14.85
CA SER A 57 -14.20 3.83 -15.42
C SER A 57 -15.08 3.15 -14.38
N GLU A 58 -15.01 3.58 -13.11
CA GLU A 58 -15.81 3.08 -11.99
C GLU A 58 -15.68 1.56 -11.74
N GLN A 59 -14.61 0.92 -12.23
CA GLN A 59 -14.32 -0.49 -11.93
C GLN A 59 -13.91 -0.69 -10.46
N ILE A 60 -13.49 0.39 -9.79
CA ILE A 60 -13.11 0.41 -8.39
C ILE A 60 -14.10 1.27 -7.61
N ASP A 61 -14.99 0.64 -6.86
CA ASP A 61 -15.93 1.31 -5.95
C ASP A 61 -15.35 1.36 -4.52
N PHE A 62 -14.79 2.52 -4.16
CA PHE A 62 -14.20 2.73 -2.84
C PHE A 62 -15.24 2.68 -1.71
N GLU A 63 -16.48 3.11 -1.95
CA GLU A 63 -17.53 3.13 -0.93
C GLU A 63 -18.05 1.72 -0.63
N TYR A 64 -18.21 0.90 -1.66
CA TYR A 64 -18.46 -0.53 -1.49
C TYR A 64 -17.32 -1.21 -0.71
N MET A 65 -16.06 -0.96 -1.08
CA MET A 65 -14.91 -1.59 -0.41
C MET A 65 -14.78 -1.19 1.06
N LYS A 66 -15.05 0.09 1.42
CA LYS A 66 -15.10 0.53 2.82
C LYS A 66 -16.13 -0.23 3.65
N LYS A 67 -17.29 -0.55 3.07
CA LYS A 67 -18.39 -1.28 3.75
C LYS A 67 -18.21 -2.80 3.74
N SER A 68 -17.44 -3.32 2.79
CA SER A 68 -17.16 -4.76 2.64
C SER A 68 -16.24 -5.27 3.74
N ASN A 69 -16.15 -6.59 3.93
CA ASN A 69 -15.11 -7.17 4.79
C ASN A 69 -13.72 -7.08 4.12
N TYR A 70 -12.65 -7.33 4.89
CA TYR A 70 -11.27 -7.29 4.39
C TYR A 70 -11.03 -8.17 3.17
N GLN A 71 -11.54 -9.41 3.16
CA GLN A 71 -11.28 -10.37 2.08
C GLN A 71 -11.88 -9.91 0.76
N ASP A 72 -13.10 -9.40 0.77
CA ASP A 72 -13.78 -8.96 -0.45
C ASP A 72 -13.20 -7.64 -0.97
N ALA A 73 -12.86 -6.70 -0.09
CA ALA A 73 -12.15 -5.48 -0.48
C ALA A 73 -10.76 -5.78 -1.07
N LYS A 74 -10.02 -6.73 -0.48
CA LYS A 74 -8.71 -7.15 -0.97
C LYS A 74 -8.79 -7.79 -2.36
N LYS A 75 -9.77 -8.66 -2.60
CA LYS A 75 -9.99 -9.28 -3.92
C LYS A 75 -10.18 -8.23 -5.02
N VAL A 76 -10.98 -7.19 -4.76
CA VAL A 76 -11.21 -6.10 -5.72
C VAL A 76 -9.91 -5.36 -6.02
N ILE A 77 -9.19 -4.90 -4.99
CA ILE A 77 -7.93 -4.16 -5.16
C ILE A 77 -6.87 -4.97 -5.89
N LEU A 78 -6.78 -6.28 -5.66
CA LEU A 78 -5.83 -7.17 -6.33
C LEU A 78 -6.09 -7.32 -7.84
N THR A 79 -7.27 -6.95 -8.35
CA THR A 79 -7.50 -6.91 -9.81
C THR A 79 -6.74 -5.79 -10.51
N THR A 80 -6.26 -4.79 -9.75
CA THR A 80 -5.56 -3.63 -10.31
C THR A 80 -4.12 -4.00 -10.70
N PRO A 81 -3.69 -3.78 -11.96
CA PRO A 81 -2.34 -4.10 -12.41
C PRO A 81 -1.25 -3.43 -11.55
N GLY A 82 -0.26 -4.22 -11.14
CA GLY A 82 0.86 -3.74 -10.32
C GLY A 82 0.57 -3.70 -8.81
N ILE A 83 -0.64 -4.06 -8.37
CA ILE A 83 -0.98 -4.20 -6.95
C ILE A 83 -0.92 -5.67 -6.55
N GLY A 84 0.07 -6.03 -5.73
CA GLY A 84 0.16 -7.32 -5.06
C GLY A 84 -0.25 -7.24 -3.59
N ASN A 85 -0.29 -8.38 -2.90
CA ASN A 85 -0.77 -8.53 -1.51
C ASN A 85 -0.29 -7.44 -0.54
N LYS A 86 1.02 -7.15 -0.50
CA LYS A 86 1.57 -6.11 0.38
C LYS A 86 0.99 -4.72 0.08
N VAL A 87 0.89 -4.36 -1.20
CA VAL A 87 0.39 -3.04 -1.60
C VAL A 87 -1.11 -2.97 -1.35
N ALA A 88 -1.85 -4.05 -1.62
CA ALA A 88 -3.27 -4.16 -1.29
C ALA A 88 -3.51 -3.91 0.20
N ASP A 89 -2.76 -4.59 1.09
CA ASP A 89 -2.89 -4.38 2.53
C ASP A 89 -2.54 -2.95 2.97
N CYS A 90 -1.58 -2.28 2.31
CA CYS A 90 -1.32 -0.86 2.59
C CYS A 90 -2.53 0.01 2.23
N ILE A 91 -3.17 -0.22 1.08
CA ILE A 91 -4.36 0.54 0.67
C ILE A 91 -5.50 0.26 1.64
N LEU A 92 -5.74 -1.01 1.97
CA LEU A 92 -6.80 -1.44 2.87
C LEU A 92 -6.65 -0.82 4.27
N LEU A 93 -5.43 -0.83 4.82
CA LEU A 93 -5.13 -0.29 6.14
C LEU A 93 -5.18 1.25 6.19
N PHE A 94 -4.61 1.91 5.18
CA PHE A 94 -4.39 3.37 5.24
C PHE A 94 -5.53 4.20 4.66
N SER A 95 -6.44 3.61 3.89
CA SER A 95 -7.52 4.37 3.24
C SER A 95 -8.91 3.71 3.26
N LEU A 96 -9.05 2.44 3.66
CA LEU A 96 -10.32 1.70 3.62
C LEU A 96 -10.73 1.08 4.97
N ASP A 97 -10.11 1.54 6.06
CA ASP A 97 -10.43 1.18 7.46
C ASP A 97 -10.40 -0.33 7.76
N LYS A 98 -9.62 -1.12 7.00
CA LYS A 98 -9.42 -2.56 7.30
C LYS A 98 -8.28 -2.71 8.30
N LEU A 99 -8.59 -2.52 9.57
CA LEU A 99 -7.60 -2.49 10.66
C LEU A 99 -6.94 -3.85 10.91
N GLU A 100 -7.52 -4.93 10.39
CA GLU A 100 -6.94 -6.26 10.37
C GLU A 100 -5.90 -6.47 9.25
N ALA A 101 -5.80 -5.55 8.28
CA ALA A 101 -4.80 -5.63 7.21
C ALA A 101 -3.39 -5.46 7.80
N PHE A 102 -2.46 -6.31 7.38
CA PHE A 102 -1.08 -6.34 7.90
C PHE A 102 -0.10 -6.37 6.72
N PRO A 103 0.38 -5.21 6.23
CA PRO A 103 1.29 -5.17 5.09
C PRO A 103 2.61 -5.94 5.32
N LEU A 104 2.78 -7.09 4.67
CA LEU A 104 3.99 -7.94 4.80
C LEU A 104 5.00 -7.63 3.70
N ASP A 105 5.88 -6.66 3.96
CA ASP A 105 7.06 -6.42 3.13
C ASP A 105 8.29 -7.21 3.65
N ARG A 106 9.42 -7.09 2.95
CA ARG A 106 10.67 -7.75 3.35
C ARG A 106 11.13 -7.38 4.77
N TRP A 107 10.78 -6.21 5.27
CA TRP A 107 11.15 -5.75 6.62
C TRP A 107 10.25 -6.38 7.66
N MET A 108 8.95 -6.37 7.42
CA MET A 108 8.00 -7.01 8.30
C MET A 108 8.26 -8.51 8.41
N ILE A 109 8.61 -9.20 7.32
CA ILE A 109 9.01 -10.62 7.40
C ILE A 109 10.25 -10.82 8.28
N ARG A 110 11.24 -9.92 8.21
CA ARG A 110 12.43 -9.97 9.07
C ARG A 110 12.11 -9.66 10.54
N ILE A 111 11.25 -8.67 10.79
CA ILE A 111 10.80 -8.28 12.13
C ILE A 111 10.05 -9.44 12.79
N LEU A 112 9.09 -10.03 12.06
CA LEU A 112 8.35 -11.19 12.55
C LEU A 112 9.28 -12.39 12.76
N GLY A 113 10.26 -12.62 11.89
CA GLY A 113 11.27 -13.66 12.08
C GLY A 113 12.20 -13.40 13.27
N LYS A 114 12.40 -12.15 13.67
CA LYS A 114 13.25 -11.76 14.81
C LYS A 114 12.51 -11.88 16.15
N TYR A 115 11.28 -11.41 16.22
CA TYR A 115 10.55 -11.30 17.50
C TYR A 115 9.43 -12.34 17.69
N TYR A 116 8.97 -12.98 16.60
CA TYR A 116 7.78 -13.84 16.60
C TYR A 116 8.01 -15.17 15.85
N LEU A 117 9.26 -15.63 15.75
CA LEU A 117 9.63 -16.85 15.01
C LEU A 117 8.81 -18.06 15.43
N GLU A 118 8.70 -18.30 16.73
CA GLU A 118 7.96 -19.44 17.31
C GLU A 118 6.44 -19.30 17.15
N LYS A 119 5.93 -18.06 17.05
CA LYS A 119 4.49 -17.81 16.92
C LYS A 119 3.99 -18.02 15.49
N PHE A 120 4.80 -17.65 14.50
CA PHE A 120 4.40 -17.67 13.09
C PHE A 120 5.09 -18.75 12.25
N GLU A 121 6.05 -19.47 12.83
CA GLU A 121 6.80 -20.54 12.17
C GLU A 121 7.41 -20.10 10.83
N LEU A 122 8.04 -18.92 10.82
CA LEU A 122 8.64 -18.35 9.62
C LEU A 122 9.92 -19.10 9.24
N ARG A 123 9.78 -20.08 8.32
CA ARG A 123 10.90 -20.91 7.84
C ARG A 123 11.69 -20.30 6.69
N THR A 124 11.16 -19.26 6.04
CA THR A 124 11.74 -18.66 4.83
C THR A 124 11.81 -17.13 4.93
N LYS A 125 12.79 -16.53 4.24
CA LYS A 125 12.97 -15.06 4.16
C LYS A 125 12.08 -14.40 3.11
N SER A 126 11.43 -15.19 2.26
CA SER A 126 10.43 -14.79 1.28
C SER A 126 9.16 -15.61 1.46
N ILE A 127 8.03 -15.04 1.07
CA ILE A 127 6.73 -15.69 1.13
C ILE A 127 6.10 -15.70 -0.27
N THR A 128 5.53 -16.84 -0.65
CA THR A 128 4.64 -16.94 -1.81
C THR A 128 3.28 -16.34 -1.50
N GLU A 129 2.42 -16.15 -2.51
CA GLU A 129 1.06 -15.64 -2.28
C GLU A 129 0.26 -16.53 -1.33
N LYS A 130 0.29 -17.85 -1.52
CA LYS A 130 -0.39 -18.78 -0.59
C LYS A 130 0.16 -18.69 0.83
N GLN A 131 1.47 -18.48 0.98
CA GLN A 131 2.07 -18.28 2.31
C GLN A 131 1.68 -16.93 2.92
N TYR A 132 1.41 -15.91 2.11
CA TYR A 132 0.97 -14.60 2.55
C TYR A 132 -0.35 -14.70 3.31
N ASP A 133 -1.37 -15.33 2.72
CA ASP A 133 -2.71 -15.38 3.33
C ASP A 133 -2.72 -16.25 4.60
N ILE A 134 -2.01 -17.38 4.59
CA ILE A 134 -1.85 -18.24 5.79
C ILE A 134 -1.16 -17.46 6.92
N LEU A 135 -0.12 -16.70 6.59
CA LEU A 135 0.61 -15.90 7.57
C LEU A 135 -0.25 -14.75 8.10
N HIS A 136 -0.99 -14.06 7.22
CA HIS A 136 -1.92 -13.00 7.60
C HIS A 136 -2.99 -13.51 8.57
N GLU A 137 -3.59 -14.68 8.30
CA GLU A 137 -4.57 -15.30 9.19
C GLU A 137 -3.98 -15.57 10.58
N LYS A 138 -2.77 -16.17 10.65
CA LYS A 138 -2.07 -16.40 11.94
C LYS A 138 -1.81 -15.10 12.69
N ILE A 139 -1.41 -14.04 11.97
CA ILE A 139 -1.13 -12.72 12.54
C ILE A 139 -2.40 -12.09 13.10
N VAL A 140 -3.51 -12.10 12.37
CA VAL A 140 -4.80 -11.56 12.84
C VAL A 140 -5.32 -12.37 14.03
N ASN A 141 -5.18 -13.70 14.02
CA ASN A 141 -5.54 -14.54 15.17
C ASN A 141 -4.71 -14.21 16.43
N TYR A 142 -3.48 -13.74 16.28
CA TYR A 142 -2.60 -13.39 17.39
C TYR A 142 -2.75 -11.94 17.87
N PHE A 143 -2.72 -10.96 16.96
CA PHE A 143 -2.81 -9.53 17.28
C PHE A 143 -4.25 -9.01 17.37
N GLY A 144 -5.22 -9.80 16.92
CA GLY A 144 -6.63 -9.44 16.92
C GLY A 144 -7.03 -8.51 15.77
N PRO A 145 -8.23 -7.89 15.86
CA PRO A 145 -8.83 -7.09 14.78
C PRO A 145 -8.07 -5.80 14.45
N TYR A 146 -7.09 -5.42 15.29
CA TYR A 146 -6.26 -4.22 15.11
C TYR A 146 -4.82 -4.56 14.70
N ALA A 147 -4.61 -5.71 14.06
CA ALA A 147 -3.29 -6.19 13.64
C ALA A 147 -2.49 -5.14 12.84
N GLY A 148 -3.16 -4.31 12.03
CA GLY A 148 -2.54 -3.21 11.31
C GLY A 148 -1.86 -2.17 12.22
N TYR A 149 -2.42 -1.88 13.40
CA TYR A 149 -1.75 -1.01 14.38
C TYR A 149 -0.49 -1.67 14.95
N ALA A 150 -0.55 -2.96 15.27
CA ALA A 150 0.63 -3.70 15.70
C ALA A 150 1.72 -3.66 14.62
N GLN A 151 1.35 -3.82 13.34
CA GLN A 151 2.26 -3.67 12.21
C GLN A 151 2.96 -2.31 12.19
N GLN A 152 2.20 -1.21 12.38
CA GLN A 152 2.75 0.15 12.39
C GLN A 152 3.72 0.37 13.54
N PHE A 153 3.39 -0.08 14.75
CA PHE A 153 4.28 0.02 15.91
C PHE A 153 5.58 -0.77 15.70
N LEU A 154 5.48 -2.00 15.22
CA LEU A 154 6.63 -2.85 14.92
C LEU A 154 7.53 -2.23 13.84
N PHE A 155 6.94 -1.73 12.75
CA PHE A 155 7.68 -1.09 11.67
C PHE A 155 8.39 0.19 12.14
N LYS A 156 7.69 1.04 12.90
CA LYS A 156 8.27 2.28 13.45
C LYS A 156 9.41 1.98 14.41
N MET A 157 9.19 1.10 15.40
CA MET A 157 10.18 0.69 16.38
C MET A 157 11.46 0.20 15.70
N GLU A 158 11.33 -0.72 14.74
CA GLU A 158 12.51 -1.27 14.08
C GLU A 158 13.23 -0.19 13.25
N ARG A 159 12.48 0.67 12.55
CA ARG A 159 13.09 1.76 11.79
C ARG A 159 13.84 2.77 12.68
N GLU A 160 13.36 3.02 13.90
CA GLU A 160 14.01 3.89 14.87
C GLU A 160 15.25 3.24 15.49
N ASN A 161 15.18 1.97 15.86
CA ASN A 161 16.30 1.20 16.42
C ASN A 161 17.52 1.16 15.49
N TYR A 162 17.29 1.17 14.17
CA TYR A 162 18.35 1.19 13.15
C TYR A 162 18.66 2.59 12.63
N GLN A 163 18.23 3.66 13.32
CA GLN A 163 18.48 5.06 12.94
C GLN A 163 18.06 5.36 11.49
N LYS A 164 16.91 4.82 11.07
CA LYS A 164 16.38 4.89 9.69
C LYS A 164 17.27 4.23 8.63
N LYS A 165 18.30 3.49 9.04
CA LYS A 165 19.02 2.53 8.19
C LYS A 165 18.23 1.21 8.14
N TRP A 166 18.47 0.48 7.08
CA TRP A 166 17.83 -0.79 6.77
C TRP A 166 18.67 -1.94 7.37
N LEU A 167 18.07 -2.95 8.06
CA LEU A 167 18.81 -4.14 8.54
C LEU A 167 19.50 -4.97 7.43
#